data_AF-A0A938BAN2-F1
#
_entry.id   AF-A0A938BAN2-F1
#
_cell.length_a   1.000
_cell.length_b   1.000
_cell.length_c   1.000
_cell.angle_alpha   90.00
_cell.angle_beta   90.00
_cell.angle_gamma   90.00
#
_symmetry.space_group_name_H-M   'P 1'
#
loop_
_entity.id
_entity.type
_entity.pdbx_description
1 polymer ?
#
loop_
_entity_poly.entity_id
_entity_poly.type
_entity_poly.pdbx_seq_one_letter_code
_entity_poly.pdbx_strand_id
1 'polypeptide(L)'
;MRDLWPEEIGPIPDLKAPVTILREQASLLGKKTNNLVEAEVVQLEPKISEKIEFNYVFLIVAPALDNYRYKLFTISYGINLYPLAIDVDRDIRAEILPDAREREDQIRKRESLVAQLGTESAIDWEEIVDRRRLVAESEDEFVEILKKIFSAKKTKRVIGALLSMISYGQEGQITGLNSNNQ
;
A
#
# COMPACT_ATOMS: atom_id res chain seq x y z
N MET A 1 -12.29 -32.05 32.13
CA MET A 1 -12.79 -31.00 31.23
C MET A 1 -13.10 -31.66 29.89
N ARG A 2 -14.24 -31.36 29.26
CA ARG A 2 -14.63 -31.94 27.96
C ARG A 2 -14.17 -31.00 26.84
N ASP A 3 -13.52 -31.54 25.82
CA ASP A 3 -13.22 -30.79 24.60
C ASP A 3 -14.52 -30.49 23.84
N LEU A 4 -14.69 -29.24 23.42
CA LEU A 4 -15.88 -28.71 22.76
C LEU A 4 -15.59 -28.20 21.34
N TRP A 5 -14.35 -28.31 20.88
CA TRP A 5 -13.95 -27.90 19.54
C TRP A 5 -14.30 -28.96 18.49
N PRO A 6 -14.57 -28.57 17.24
CA PRO A 6 -14.72 -29.53 16.15
C PRO A 6 -13.40 -30.24 15.89
N GLU A 7 -13.47 -31.49 15.42
CA GLU A 7 -12.27 -32.30 15.12
C GLU A 7 -11.49 -31.74 13.92
N GLU A 8 -12.15 -31.01 13.02
CA GLU A 8 -11.55 -30.41 11.84
C GLU A 8 -11.31 -28.91 12.06
N ILE A 9 -10.11 -28.56 12.51
CA ILE A 9 -9.60 -27.18 12.56
C ILE A 9 -8.34 -27.14 11.71
N GLY A 10 -8.40 -26.44 10.58
CA GLY A 10 -7.29 -26.33 9.66
C GLY A 10 -7.44 -25.15 8.70
N PRO A 11 -6.38 -24.81 7.95
CA PRO A 11 -6.47 -23.81 6.91
C PRO A 11 -7.52 -24.23 5.88
N ILE A 12 -8.34 -23.29 5.46
CA ILE A 12 -9.29 -23.52 4.36
C ILE A 12 -8.46 -23.74 3.08
N PRO A 13 -8.60 -24.89 2.40
CA PRO A 13 -7.89 -25.16 1.15
C PRO A 13 -8.16 -24.05 0.12
N ASP A 14 -7.13 -23.72 -0.68
CA ASP A 14 -7.18 -22.70 -1.74
C ASP A 14 -7.48 -21.26 -1.28
N LEU A 15 -7.59 -21.00 0.03
CA LEU A 15 -7.78 -19.65 0.55
C LEU A 15 -6.43 -18.95 0.76
N LYS A 16 -6.06 -18.05 -0.17
CA LYS A 16 -4.84 -17.25 -0.05
C LYS A 16 -5.13 -15.90 0.62
N ALA A 17 -4.51 -15.68 1.78
CA ALA A 17 -4.63 -14.41 2.48
C ALA A 17 -4.01 -13.25 1.65
N PRO A 18 -4.63 -12.06 1.61
CA PRO A 18 -4.10 -10.90 0.86
C PRO A 18 -2.65 -10.56 1.23
N VAL A 19 -2.30 -10.66 2.52
CA VAL A 19 -0.91 -10.44 3.00
C VAL A 19 0.10 -11.41 2.36
N THR A 20 -0.29 -12.64 2.05
CA THR A 20 0.59 -13.62 1.38
C THR A 20 0.91 -13.16 -0.04
N ILE A 21 -0.09 -12.68 -0.77
CA ILE A 21 0.09 -12.10 -2.11
C ILE A 21 1.05 -10.90 -2.02
N LEU A 22 0.85 -10.00 -1.06
CA LEU A 22 1.72 -8.84 -0.88
C LEU A 22 3.18 -9.24 -0.63
N ARG A 23 3.44 -10.22 0.25
CA ARG A 23 4.80 -10.68 0.57
C ARG A 23 5.49 -11.33 -0.64
N GLU A 24 4.74 -12.07 -1.45
CA GLU A 24 5.27 -12.60 -2.71
C GLU A 24 5.66 -11.48 -3.68
N GLN A 25 4.80 -10.48 -3.86
CA GLN A 25 5.10 -9.33 -4.72
C GLN A 25 6.30 -8.53 -4.20
N ALA A 26 6.44 -8.42 -2.88
CA ALA A 26 7.60 -7.79 -2.26
C ALA A 26 8.91 -8.53 -2.60
N SER A 27 8.91 -9.87 -2.51
CA SER A 27 10.05 -10.69 -2.91
C SER A 27 10.37 -10.56 -4.41
N LEU A 28 9.35 -10.47 -5.27
CA LEU A 28 9.54 -10.28 -6.70
C LEU A 28 10.17 -8.93 -7.04
N LEU A 29 9.85 -7.87 -6.28
CA LEU A 29 10.50 -6.57 -6.47
C LEU A 29 12.00 -6.65 -6.17
N GLY A 30 12.39 -7.21 -5.02
CA GLY A 30 13.80 -7.39 -4.65
C GLY A 30 14.58 -8.16 -5.72
N LYS A 31 14.01 -9.26 -6.24
CA LYS A 31 14.61 -10.01 -7.37
C LYS A 31 14.79 -9.15 -8.63
N LYS A 32 13.81 -8.30 -8.97
CA LYS A 32 13.85 -7.45 -10.17
C LYS A 32 14.87 -6.32 -10.07
N THR A 33 15.20 -5.89 -8.86
CA THR A 33 16.10 -4.76 -8.59
C THR A 33 17.47 -5.21 -8.07
N ASN A 34 17.74 -6.52 -8.06
CA ASN A 34 18.91 -7.12 -7.41
C ASN A 34 19.10 -6.65 -5.96
N ASN A 35 17.98 -6.52 -5.23
CA ASN A 35 17.91 -6.05 -3.84
C ASN A 35 18.46 -4.64 -3.60
N LEU A 36 18.68 -3.84 -4.65
CA LEU A 36 18.97 -2.41 -4.48
C LEU A 36 17.76 -1.65 -3.93
N VAL A 37 16.57 -2.06 -4.37
CA VAL A 37 15.30 -1.56 -3.88
C VAL A 37 14.41 -2.75 -3.55
N GLU A 38 14.05 -2.89 -2.28
CA GLU A 38 13.23 -3.98 -1.77
C GLU A 38 11.82 -3.49 -1.48
N ALA A 39 10.94 -4.42 -1.09
CA ALA A 39 9.65 -4.07 -0.52
C ALA A 39 9.43 -4.82 0.79
N GLU A 40 8.69 -4.19 1.70
CA GLU A 40 8.38 -4.70 3.02
C GLU A 40 6.87 -4.58 3.26
N VAL A 41 6.28 -5.62 3.88
CA VAL A 41 4.86 -5.64 4.24
C VAL A 41 4.76 -5.62 5.76
N VAL A 42 4.33 -4.49 6.31
CA VAL A 42 4.25 -4.25 7.76
C VAL A 42 2.81 -4.31 8.20
N GLN A 43 2.52 -5.08 9.24
CA GLN A 43 1.21 -5.06 9.89
C GLN A 43 1.14 -3.86 10.84
N LEU A 44 0.09 -3.06 10.74
CA LEU A 44 -0.18 -2.01 11.73
C LEU A 44 -0.82 -2.62 12.97
N GLU A 45 -0.48 -2.07 14.14
CA GLU A 45 -1.15 -2.45 15.36
C GLU A 45 -2.66 -2.18 15.22
N PRO A 46 -3.52 -3.15 15.60
CA PRO A 46 -4.95 -2.93 15.57
C PRO A 46 -5.27 -1.79 16.53
N LYS A 47 -5.88 -0.72 16.02
CA LYS A 47 -6.52 0.26 16.90
C LYS A 47 -7.61 -0.49 17.65
N ILE A 48 -7.64 -0.35 18.97
CA ILE A 48 -8.72 -0.86 19.82
C ILE A 48 -10.01 -0.21 19.32
N SER A 49 -10.70 -0.90 18.43
CA SER A 49 -11.93 -0.49 17.78
C SER A 49 -12.84 -1.71 17.73
N GLU A 50 -14.15 -1.48 17.65
CA GLU A 50 -15.14 -2.57 17.68
C GLU A 50 -15.06 -3.49 16.45
N LYS A 51 -14.37 -3.06 15.38
CA LYS A 51 -14.09 -3.88 14.20
C LYS A 51 -12.62 -4.32 14.17
N ILE A 52 -12.39 -5.62 14.29
CA ILE A 52 -11.06 -6.22 14.10
C ILE A 52 -10.74 -6.20 12.60
N GLU A 53 -9.91 -5.25 12.20
CA GLU A 53 -9.39 -5.15 10.84
C GLU A 53 -7.88 -5.43 10.82
N PHE A 54 -7.48 -6.31 9.91
CA PHE A 54 -6.09 -6.53 9.56
C PHE A 54 -5.63 -5.42 8.62
N ASN A 55 -4.71 -4.61 9.11
CA ASN A 55 -4.18 -3.45 8.38
C ASN A 55 -2.73 -3.71 8.01
N TYR A 56 -2.40 -3.64 6.71
CA TYR A 56 -1.05 -3.84 6.21
C TYR A 56 -0.59 -2.67 5.35
N VAL A 57 0.67 -2.29 5.53
CA VAL A 57 1.34 -1.26 4.72
C VAL A 57 2.33 -1.92 3.79
N PHE A 58 2.26 -1.59 2.51
CA PHE A 58 3.26 -1.97 1.51
C PHE A 58 4.28 -0.84 1.34
N LEU A 59 5.52 -1.10 1.75
CA LEU A 59 6.63 -0.16 1.72
C LEU A 59 7.58 -0.52 0.57
N ILE A 60 8.13 0.49 -0.10
CA ILE A 60 9.34 0.38 -0.91
C ILE A 60 10.50 0.82 -0.02
N VAL A 61 11.54 -0.01 0.06
CA VAL A 61 12.68 0.20 0.95
C VAL A 61 13.96 0.27 0.13
N ALA A 62 14.81 1.26 0.41
CA ALA A 62 16.14 1.39 -0.19
C ALA A 62 17.21 1.22 0.92
N PRO A 63 17.76 0.00 1.12
CA PRO A 63 18.70 -0.26 2.22
C PRO A 63 19.94 0.64 2.20
N ALA A 64 20.48 0.90 1.00
CA ALA A 64 21.68 1.71 0.81
C ALA A 64 21.48 3.23 1.06
N LEU A 65 20.23 3.67 1.24
CA LEU A 65 19.88 5.06 1.54
C LEU A 65 19.39 5.19 2.98
N ASP A 66 20.19 4.68 3.93
CA ASP A 66 19.85 4.65 5.37
C ASP A 66 18.48 4.01 5.64
N ASN A 67 18.20 2.90 4.94
CA ASN A 67 16.90 2.23 4.96
C ASN A 67 15.71 3.14 4.67
N TYR A 68 15.84 4.11 3.74
CA TYR A 68 14.74 4.98 3.33
C TYR A 68 13.48 4.16 2.98
N ARG A 69 12.33 4.57 3.54
CA ARG A 69 11.05 3.88 3.39
C ARG A 69 10.04 4.80 2.72
N TYR A 70 9.45 4.33 1.61
CA TYR A 70 8.36 4.98 0.93
C TYR A 70 7.08 4.15 1.06
N LYS A 71 6.01 4.72 1.64
CA LYS A 71 4.70 4.06 1.69
C LYS A 71 4.05 4.09 0.30
N LEU A 72 3.89 2.92 -0.31
CA LEU A 72 3.23 2.80 -1.61
C LEU A 72 1.70 2.77 -1.48
N PHE A 73 1.19 1.91 -0.60
CA PHE A 73 -0.24 1.79 -0.28
C PHE A 73 -0.47 1.08 1.04
N THR A 74 -1.72 1.10 1.50
CA THR A 74 -2.21 0.36 2.67
C THR A 74 -3.40 -0.49 2.25
N ILE A 75 -3.53 -1.69 2.81
CA ILE A 75 -4.73 -2.53 2.69
C ILE A 75 -5.36 -2.78 4.06
N SER A 76 -6.68 -2.94 4.08
CA SER A 76 -7.48 -3.20 5.28
C SER A 76 -8.53 -4.26 4.95
N TYR A 77 -8.62 -5.32 5.76
CA TYR A 77 -9.63 -6.37 5.60
C TYR A 77 -10.02 -7.03 6.93
N GLY A 78 -11.23 -7.55 7.01
CA GLY A 78 -11.71 -8.32 8.17
C GLY A 78 -11.38 -9.81 8.08
N ILE A 79 -11.90 -10.63 9.01
CA ILE A 79 -11.63 -12.08 9.03
C ILE A 79 -12.05 -12.82 7.73
N ASN A 80 -13.00 -12.27 6.98
CA ASN A 80 -13.48 -12.83 5.71
C ASN A 80 -12.54 -12.58 4.53
N LEU A 81 -11.41 -11.87 4.73
CA LEU A 81 -10.39 -11.48 3.73
C LEU A 81 -10.88 -10.51 2.64
N TYR A 82 -12.09 -10.71 2.13
CA TYR A 82 -12.76 -9.87 1.15
C TYR A 82 -14.18 -9.53 1.62
N PRO A 83 -14.74 -8.37 1.24
CA PRO A 83 -14.08 -7.29 0.51
C PRO A 83 -12.92 -6.68 1.31
N LEU A 84 -11.91 -6.18 0.59
CA LEU A 84 -10.80 -5.45 1.17
C LEU A 84 -10.73 -4.04 0.61
N ALA A 85 -10.27 -3.12 1.45
CA ALA A 85 -10.07 -1.73 1.10
C ALA A 85 -8.58 -1.46 0.83
N ILE A 86 -8.28 -0.63 -0.16
CA ILE A 86 -6.93 -0.24 -0.55
C ILE A 86 -6.85 1.28 -0.58
N ASP A 87 -5.92 1.82 0.20
CA ASP A 87 -5.59 3.24 0.24
C ASP A 87 -4.25 3.49 -0.44
N VAL A 88 -4.25 4.41 -1.40
CA VAL A 88 -3.10 4.75 -2.26
C VAL A 88 -2.97 6.26 -2.33
N ASP A 89 -1.75 6.74 -2.60
CA ASP A 89 -1.53 8.16 -2.89
C ASP A 89 -2.43 8.67 -4.03
N ARG A 90 -2.82 9.94 -3.93
CA ARG A 90 -3.72 10.60 -4.87
C ARG A 90 -3.20 10.54 -6.32
N ASP A 91 -1.89 10.69 -6.54
CA ASP A 91 -1.33 10.62 -7.89
C ASP A 91 -1.52 9.24 -8.49
N ILE A 92 -1.25 8.18 -7.73
CA ILE A 92 -1.43 6.79 -8.17
C ILE A 92 -2.90 6.52 -8.46
N ARG A 93 -3.79 6.90 -7.54
CA ARG A 93 -5.25 6.78 -7.72
C ARG A 93 -5.70 7.41 -9.04
N ALA A 94 -5.28 8.63 -9.28
CA ALA A 94 -5.68 9.41 -10.44
C ALA A 94 -5.11 8.86 -11.76
N GLU A 95 -4.07 8.03 -11.72
CA GLU A 95 -3.54 7.31 -12.88
C GLU A 95 -4.33 6.02 -13.17
N ILE A 96 -4.78 5.31 -12.13
CA ILE A 96 -5.44 4.00 -12.27
C ILE A 96 -6.97 4.09 -12.38
N LEU A 97 -7.56 5.19 -11.91
CA LEU A 97 -8.96 5.54 -12.05
C LEU A 97 -9.08 6.97 -12.60
N PRO A 98 -9.01 7.17 -13.94
CA PRO A 98 -9.06 8.50 -14.55
C PRO A 98 -10.33 9.27 -14.18
N ASP A 99 -11.46 8.57 -14.15
CA ASP A 99 -12.79 9.13 -13.83
C ASP A 99 -12.93 9.49 -12.33
N ALA A 100 -11.98 9.05 -11.48
CA ALA A 100 -11.98 9.44 -10.08
C ALA A 100 -11.66 10.92 -9.90
N ARG A 101 -10.95 11.58 -10.84
CA ARG A 101 -10.67 13.02 -10.76
C ARG A 101 -11.96 13.85 -10.76
N GLU A 102 -12.92 13.50 -11.62
CA GLU A 102 -14.21 14.18 -11.68
C GLU A 102 -15.03 13.96 -10.40
N ARG A 103 -14.99 12.74 -9.84
CA ARG A 103 -15.63 12.41 -8.56
C ARG A 103 -14.96 13.14 -7.39
N GLU A 104 -13.64 13.26 -7.39
CA GLU A 104 -12.88 14.01 -6.37
C GLU A 104 -13.18 15.50 -6.41
N ASP A 105 -13.26 16.11 -7.59
CA ASP A 105 -13.61 17.53 -7.74
C ASP A 105 -15.05 17.79 -7.27
N GLN A 106 -15.97 16.86 -7.55
CA GLN A 106 -17.35 16.92 -7.03
C GLN A 106 -17.42 16.73 -5.51
N ILE A 107 -16.64 15.81 -4.95
CA ILE A 107 -16.53 15.60 -3.50
C ILE A 107 -15.95 16.86 -2.84
N ARG A 108 -14.84 17.42 -3.35
CA ARG A 108 -14.23 18.65 -2.81
C ARG A 108 -15.19 19.84 -2.89
N LYS A 109 -15.93 19.95 -3.98
CA LYS A 109 -16.96 21.00 -4.14
C LYS A 109 -18.09 20.84 -3.13
N ARG A 110 -18.54 19.61 -2.88
CA ARG A 110 -19.53 19.30 -1.83
C ARG A 110 -18.98 19.53 -0.43
N GLU A 111 -17.74 19.15 -0.13
CA GLU A 111 -17.07 19.39 1.16
C GLU A 111 -16.97 20.90 1.46
N SER A 112 -16.58 21.71 0.46
CA SER A 112 -16.57 23.17 0.58
C SER A 112 -17.97 23.75 0.83
N LEU A 113 -19.00 23.17 0.20
CA LEU A 113 -20.39 23.59 0.39
C LEU A 113 -20.90 23.22 1.80
N VAL A 114 -20.62 22.01 2.28
CA VAL A 114 -21.01 21.53 3.62
C VAL A 114 -20.31 22.36 4.71
N ALA A 115 -19.03 22.68 4.53
CA ALA A 115 -18.29 23.56 5.44
C ALA A 115 -18.86 24.98 5.48
N GLN A 116 -19.32 25.51 4.35
CA GLN A 116 -19.97 26.84 4.27
C GLN A 116 -21.39 26.84 4.88
N LEU A 117 -22.10 25.71 4.83
CA LEU A 117 -23.48 25.58 5.29
C LEU A 117 -23.60 25.33 6.81
N GLY A 118 -22.49 25.19 7.54
CA GLY A 118 -22.49 25.12 9.01
C GLY A 118 -23.19 23.90 9.60
N THR A 119 -23.44 22.86 8.80
CA THR A 119 -23.98 21.58 9.26
C THR A 119 -22.93 20.81 10.06
N GLU A 120 -22.96 20.95 11.39
CA GLU A 120 -22.16 20.17 12.35
C GLU A 120 -22.69 18.73 12.56
N SER A 121 -23.79 18.36 11.91
CA SER A 121 -24.48 17.11 12.17
C SER A 121 -24.55 16.22 10.93
N ALA A 122 -24.09 14.99 11.11
CA ALA A 122 -24.44 13.80 10.34
C ALA A 122 -23.78 13.61 8.96
N ILE A 123 -22.47 13.76 8.89
CA ILE A 123 -21.71 12.75 8.16
C ILE A 123 -20.49 12.41 9.00
N ASP A 124 -20.40 11.16 9.43
CA ASP A 124 -19.25 10.66 10.17
C ASP A 124 -18.03 10.83 9.26
N TRP A 125 -17.05 11.63 9.70
CA TRP A 125 -15.91 11.97 8.85
C TRP A 125 -15.10 10.73 8.47
N GLU A 126 -15.18 9.64 9.23
CA GLU A 126 -14.64 8.34 8.86
C GLU A 126 -15.35 7.68 7.66
N GLU A 127 -16.67 7.88 7.51
CA GLU A 127 -17.48 7.39 6.38
C GLU A 127 -17.28 8.24 5.11
N ILE A 128 -16.91 9.53 5.25
CA ILE A 128 -16.49 10.38 4.12
C ILE A 128 -15.09 10.02 3.62
N VAL A 129 -14.17 9.75 4.55
CA VAL A 129 -12.80 9.31 4.21
C VAL A 129 -12.83 7.94 3.51
N ASP A 130 -13.82 7.10 3.82
CA ASP A 130 -14.00 5.77 3.23
C ASP A 130 -14.28 5.79 1.71
N ARG A 131 -14.94 6.83 1.19
CA ARG A 131 -15.25 6.95 -0.26
C ARG A 131 -14.03 7.14 -1.16
N ARG A 132 -12.85 7.35 -0.57
CA ARG A 132 -11.58 7.47 -1.28
C ARG A 132 -10.72 6.22 -1.12
N ARG A 133 -11.29 5.04 -0.85
CA ARG A 133 -10.57 3.76 -0.93
C ARG A 133 -10.97 3.02 -2.20
N LEU A 134 -10.03 2.28 -2.78
CA LEU A 134 -10.37 1.27 -3.78
C LEU A 134 -10.91 0.07 -3.00
N VAL A 135 -11.91 -0.61 -3.53
CA VAL A 135 -12.43 -1.83 -2.94
C VAL A 135 -12.15 -2.98 -3.90
N ALA A 136 -11.71 -4.10 -3.36
CA ALA A 136 -11.61 -5.36 -4.09
C ALA A 136 -12.56 -6.37 -3.43
N GLU A 137 -13.53 -6.85 -4.20
CA GLU A 137 -14.54 -7.81 -3.74
C GLU A 137 -14.03 -9.26 -3.80
N SER A 138 -12.90 -9.50 -4.48
CA SER A 138 -12.30 -10.82 -4.66
C SER A 138 -10.78 -10.77 -4.82
N GLU A 139 -10.14 -11.95 -4.78
CA GLU A 139 -8.70 -12.08 -5.07
C GLU A 139 -8.34 -11.60 -6.48
N ASP A 140 -9.12 -11.97 -7.50
CA ASP A 140 -8.87 -11.55 -8.88
C ASP A 140 -8.91 -10.03 -9.02
N GLU A 141 -9.91 -9.39 -8.43
CA GLU A 141 -10.02 -7.93 -8.43
C GLU A 141 -8.85 -7.28 -7.69
N PHE A 142 -8.45 -7.85 -6.55
CA PHE A 142 -7.30 -7.36 -5.80
C PHE A 142 -6.02 -7.45 -6.62
N VAL A 143 -5.78 -8.57 -7.30
CA VAL A 143 -4.62 -8.77 -8.18
C VAL A 143 -4.64 -7.77 -9.35
N GLU A 144 -5.80 -7.51 -9.96
CA GLU A 144 -5.92 -6.51 -11.01
C GLU A 144 -5.64 -5.09 -10.52
N ILE A 145 -6.11 -4.73 -9.32
CA ILE A 145 -5.79 -3.43 -8.72
C ILE A 145 -4.30 -3.33 -8.41
N LEU A 146 -3.67 -4.37 -7.85
CA LEU A 146 -2.23 -4.40 -7.59
C LEU A 146 -1.42 -4.21 -8.88
N LYS A 147 -1.78 -4.89 -9.97
CA LYS A 147 -1.12 -4.72 -11.28
C LYS A 147 -1.17 -3.25 -11.73
N LYS A 148 -2.31 -2.58 -11.57
CA LYS A 148 -2.45 -1.15 -11.88
C LYS A 148 -1.57 -0.28 -10.97
N ILE A 149 -1.59 -0.51 -9.66
CA ILE A 149 -0.76 0.25 -8.69
C ILE A 149 0.73 0.09 -9.00
N PHE A 150 1.22 -1.13 -9.21
CA PHE A 150 2.64 -1.40 -9.47
C PHE A 150 3.11 -0.87 -10.82
N SER A 151 2.22 -0.80 -11.82
CA SER A 151 2.53 -0.30 -13.15
C SER A 151 2.36 1.22 -13.32
N ALA A 152 1.79 1.90 -12.31
CA ALA A 152 1.60 3.34 -12.28
C ALA A 152 2.92 4.10 -12.52
N LYS A 153 2.84 5.21 -13.26
CA LYS A 153 3.94 6.12 -13.55
C LYS A 153 4.56 6.65 -12.25
N LYS A 154 3.76 7.03 -11.25
CA LYS A 154 4.27 7.43 -9.93
C LYS A 154 5.11 6.33 -9.29
N THR A 155 4.64 5.09 -9.27
CA THR A 155 5.37 3.94 -8.70
C THR A 155 6.71 3.71 -9.39
N LYS A 156 6.71 3.68 -10.73
CA LYS A 156 7.94 3.53 -11.53
C LYS A 156 8.93 4.67 -11.28
N ARG A 157 8.43 5.90 -11.15
CA ARG A 157 9.26 7.07 -10.85
C ARG A 157 9.92 6.98 -9.48
N VAL A 158 9.19 6.52 -8.45
CA VAL A 158 9.75 6.32 -7.10
C VAL A 158 10.89 5.30 -7.15
N ILE A 159 10.64 4.12 -7.73
CA ILE A 159 11.65 3.06 -7.84
C ILE A 159 12.85 3.55 -8.66
N GLY A 160 12.62 4.17 -9.81
CA GLY A 160 13.67 4.71 -10.67
C GLY A 160 14.52 5.76 -9.97
N ALA A 161 13.90 6.68 -9.22
CA ALA A 161 14.63 7.69 -8.45
C ALA A 161 15.52 7.06 -7.37
N LEU A 162 15.01 6.07 -6.64
CA LEU A 162 15.79 5.35 -5.62
C LEU A 162 16.98 4.62 -6.25
N LEU A 163 16.77 3.92 -7.36
CA LEU A 163 17.85 3.25 -8.08
C LEU A 163 18.92 4.24 -8.56
N SER A 164 18.53 5.38 -9.15
CA SER A 164 19.46 6.41 -9.58
C SER A 164 20.28 6.95 -8.40
N MET A 165 19.64 7.27 -7.27
CA MET A 165 20.34 7.77 -6.08
C MET A 165 21.36 6.76 -5.53
N ILE A 166 21.03 5.47 -5.54
CA ILE A 166 21.95 4.42 -5.10
C ILE A 166 23.12 4.30 -6.07
N SER A 167 22.88 4.29 -7.38
CA SER A 167 23.93 4.21 -8.39
C SER A 167 24.93 5.37 -8.29
N TYR A 168 24.44 6.61 -8.16
CA TYR A 168 25.32 7.78 -7.97
C TYR A 168 26.10 7.73 -6.65
N GLY A 169 25.50 7.21 -5.58
CA GLY A 169 26.18 7.03 -4.30
C GLY A 169 27.36 6.04 -4.35
N GLN A 170 27.27 5.00 -5.18
CA GLN A 170 28.35 4.01 -5.34
C GLN A 170 29.53 4.54 -6.18
N GLU A 171 29.26 5.32 -7.23
CA GLU A 171 30.32 5.90 -8.08
C GLU A 171 31.20 6.92 -7.31
N GLY A 172 30.61 7.73 -6.42
CA GLY A 172 31.34 8.70 -5.60
C GLY A 172 32.30 8.07 -4.57
N GLN A 173 32.01 6.85 -4.10
CA GLN A 173 32.90 6.12 -3.18
C GLN A 173 34.14 5.54 -3.88
N ILE A 174 34.03 5.19 -5.17
CA ILE A 174 35.17 4.67 -5.95
C ILE A 174 36.17 5.80 -6.26
N THR A 175 35.71 7.03 -6.49
CA THR A 175 36.58 8.18 -6.76
C THR A 175 37.34 8.69 -5.52
N GLY A 176 36.81 8.49 -4.31
CA GLY A 176 37.42 8.97 -3.06
C GLY A 176 38.57 8.10 -2.53
N LEU A 177 38.75 6.88 -3.04
CA LEU A 177 39.85 5.98 -2.63
C LEU A 177 41.15 6.22 -3.42
N ASN A 178 41.10 6.89 -4.57
CA ASN A 178 42.27 7.15 -5.41
C ASN A 178 42.99 8.48 -5.13
N SER A 179 42.51 9.28 -4.17
CA SER A 179 43.08 10.61 -3.86
C SER A 179 44.08 10.61 -2.68
N ASN A 180 44.21 9.51 -1.94
CA ASN A 180 45.06 9.42 -0.73
C ASN A 180 46.41 8.73 -0.95
N ASN A 181 46.91 8.72 -2.20
CA ASN A 181 48.20 8.11 -2.53
C ASN A 181 49.04 9.01 -3.47
N GLN A 182 49.19 10.29 -3.10
CA GLN A 182 50.22 11.19 -3.66
C GLN A 182 50.83 12.07 -2.57
#